data_AF-B6WTS7-F1
#
_entry.id   AF-B6WTS7-F1
#
_cell.length_a   1.000
_cell.length_b   1.000
_cell.length_c   1.000
_cell.angle_alpha   90.00
_cell.angle_beta   90.00
_cell.angle_gamma   90.00
#
_symmetry.space_group_name_H-M   'P 1'
#
loop_
_entity.id
_entity.type
_entity.pdbx_description
1 polymer ?
#
loop_
_entity_poly.entity_id
_entity_poly.type
_entity_poly.pdbx_seq_one_letter_code
_entity_poly.pdbx_strand_id
1 'polypeptide(L)'
;FGRQVDSFETDLHIDGLAGEPLRAVFIRAPLISRVGEGVQVLARLDADRGERIVAVRQGNMLATSFHPELTPDLRLHQYFLDMLA
;
A
#
# COMPACT_ATOMS: atom_id res chain seq x y z
N PHE A 1 6.43 -7.05 -9.95
CA PHE A 1 7.52 -7.94 -9.50
C PHE A 1 7.58 -9.14 -10.46
N GLY A 2 8.70 -9.85 -10.60
CA GLY A 2 8.97 -10.83 -11.69
C GLY A 2 8.11 -12.11 -11.65
N ARG A 3 8.59 -13.21 -12.29
CA ARG A 3 7.87 -14.51 -12.28
C ARG A 3 7.50 -14.91 -10.86
N GLN A 4 6.35 -15.59 -10.76
CA GLN A 4 5.62 -16.25 -9.65
C GLN A 4 6.29 -16.62 -8.30
N VAL A 5 7.59 -16.39 -8.09
CA VAL A 5 8.38 -16.75 -6.89
C VAL A 5 8.52 -15.60 -5.88
N ASP A 6 8.29 -14.34 -6.25
CA ASP A 6 8.58 -13.21 -5.34
C ASP A 6 7.34 -12.76 -4.54
N SER A 7 6.72 -13.66 -3.78
CA SER A 7 5.90 -13.23 -2.64
C SER A 7 6.85 -12.77 -1.55
N PHE A 8 6.66 -11.56 -1.03
CA PHE A 8 7.51 -11.03 0.03
C PHE A 8 6.70 -10.18 1.01
N GLU A 9 7.30 -9.97 2.17
CA GLU A 9 6.76 -9.12 3.22
C GLU A 9 7.77 -8.04 3.56
N THR A 10 7.27 -6.86 3.89
CA THR A 10 8.10 -5.74 4.32
C THR A 10 7.27 -4.78 5.17
N ASP A 11 7.97 -3.92 5.91
CA ASP A 11 7.36 -2.93 6.78
C ASP A 11 7.27 -1.60 6.02
N LEU A 12 6.06 -1.03 5.93
CA LEU A 12 5.78 0.19 5.17
C LEU A 12 5.31 1.32 6.07
N HIS A 13 5.92 2.49 5.91
CA HIS A 13 5.31 3.74 6.37
C HIS A 13 4.19 4.14 5.41
N ILE A 14 3.02 4.45 5.97
CA ILE A 14 1.84 4.88 5.22
C ILE A 14 1.40 6.24 5.74
N ASP A 15 1.40 7.24 4.86
CA ASP A 15 0.95 8.59 5.18
C ASP A 15 -0.52 8.57 5.61
N GLY A 16 -0.80 9.21 6.75
CA GLY A 16 -2.13 9.18 7.38
C GLY A 16 -2.39 7.98 8.27
N LEU A 17 -1.45 7.03 8.39
CA LEU A 17 -1.51 5.92 9.35
C LEU A 17 -0.53 6.16 10.50
N ALA A 18 -1.04 6.47 11.69
CA ALA A 18 -0.19 6.72 12.85
C ALA A 18 0.42 5.43 13.44
N GLY A 19 1.61 5.57 14.03
CA GLY A 19 2.30 4.50 14.77
C GLY A 19 3.42 3.83 13.97
N GLU A 20 3.73 2.59 14.35
CA GLU A 20 4.79 1.79 13.72
C GLU A 20 4.46 1.45 12.25
N PRO A 21 5.47 1.18 11.41
CA PRO A 21 5.26 0.67 10.05
C PRO A 21 4.23 -0.45 9.98
N LEU A 22 3.41 -0.43 8.93
CA LEU A 22 2.46 -1.51 8.64
C LEU A 22 3.20 -2.67 8.00
N ARG A 23 3.01 -3.89 8.52
CA ARG A 23 3.43 -5.11 7.81
C ARG A 23 2.62 -5.27 6.53
N ALA A 24 3.28 -5.23 5.37
CA ALA A 24 2.65 -5.37 4.06
C ALA A 24 3.05 -6.68 3.38
N VAL A 25 2.05 -7.47 2.99
CA VAL A 25 2.21 -8.77 2.32
C VAL A 25 1.94 -8.61 0.82
N PHE A 26 2.95 -8.85 -0.01
CA PHE A 26 2.85 -8.72 -1.47
C PHE A 26 2.77 -10.12 -2.10
N ILE A 27 1.68 -10.41 -2.82
CA ILE A 27 1.51 -11.69 -3.53
C ILE A 27 1.17 -11.38 -4.99
N ARG A 28 2.14 -11.61 -5.89
CA ARG A 28 2.01 -11.28 -7.33
C ARG A 28 1.47 -9.85 -7.56
N ALA A 29 1.95 -8.92 -6.74
CA ALA A 29 1.44 -7.58 -6.67
C ALA A 29 1.58 -6.81 -8.01
N PRO A 30 0.54 -6.07 -8.44
CA PRO A 30 0.66 -5.14 -9.55
C PRO A 30 1.60 -3.98 -9.18
N LEU A 31 2.05 -3.24 -10.20
CA LEU A 31 2.85 -2.04 -10.03
C LEU A 31 2.07 -0.82 -10.51
N ILE A 32 1.98 0.22 -9.69
CA ILE A 32 1.44 1.52 -10.10
C ILE A 32 2.55 2.23 -10.89
N SER A 33 2.36 2.34 -12.20
CA SER A 33 3.35 2.94 -13.11
C SER A 33 3.23 4.46 -13.21
N ARG A 34 2.04 5.01 -12.99
CA ARG A 34 1.73 6.46 -13.06
C ARG A 34 0.55 6.78 -12.14
N VAL A 35 0.52 8.01 -11.64
CA VAL A 35 -0.61 8.57 -10.87
C VAL A 35 -1.15 9.80 -11.62
N GLY A 36 -2.47 9.97 -11.61
CA GLY A 36 -3.15 11.10 -12.21
C GLY A 36 -3.26 12.29 -11.25
N GLU A 37 -3.85 13.39 -11.75
CA GLU A 37 -4.17 14.55 -10.91
C GLU A 37 -5.17 14.18 -9.80
N GLY A 38 -4.98 14.75 -8.61
CA GLY A 38 -5.83 14.49 -7.45
C GLY A 38 -5.59 13.15 -6.74
N VAL A 39 -4.67 12.31 -7.24
CA VAL A 39 -4.24 11.09 -6.55
C VAL A 39 -3.18 11.43 -5.51
N GLN A 40 -3.46 11.08 -4.25
CA GLN A 40 -2.50 11.13 -3.15
C GLN A 40 -1.74 9.82 -3.07
N VAL A 41 -0.41 9.89 -3.07
CA VAL A 41 0.45 8.73 -2.79
C VAL A 41 0.59 8.61 -1.29
N LEU A 42 0.22 7.45 -0.74
CA LEU A 42 0.27 7.20 0.70
C LEU A 42 1.51 6.40 1.11
N ALA A 43 1.99 5.51 0.25
CA ALA A 43 3.16 4.69 0.55
C ALA A 43 3.97 4.35 -0.69
N ARG A 44 5.28 4.30 -0.49
CA ARG A 44 6.29 3.93 -1.48
C ARG A 44 7.14 2.79 -0.93
N LEU A 45 7.50 1.87 -1.80
CA LEU A 45 8.39 0.77 -1.51
C LEU A 45 9.69 0.96 -2.31
N ASP A 46 10.82 0.92 -1.62
CA ASP A 46 12.12 0.79 -2.26
C ASP A 46 12.28 -0.64 -2.81
N ALA A 47 12.47 -0.75 -4.12
CA ALA A 47 12.70 -2.01 -4.81
C ALA A 47 13.94 -1.91 -5.69
N ASP A 48 14.50 -3.06 -6.09
CA ASP A 48 15.75 -3.17 -6.88
C ASP A 48 15.81 -2.31 -8.14
N ARG A 49 14.64 -1.91 -8.66
CA ARG A 49 14.48 -1.11 -9.88
C ARG A 49 13.93 0.29 -9.60
N GLY A 50 14.19 0.82 -8.41
CA GLY A 50 13.73 2.11 -7.90
C GLY A 50 12.41 2.04 -7.12
N GLU A 51 12.01 3.18 -6.55
CA GLU A 51 10.77 3.32 -5.81
C GLU A 51 9.54 2.84 -6.60
N ARG A 52 8.60 2.23 -5.88
CA ARG A 52 7.29 1.81 -6.38
C ARG A 52 6.19 2.36 -5.50
N ILE A 53 5.17 2.92 -6.12
CA ILE A 53 3.96 3.36 -5.41
C ILE A 53 3.13 2.11 -5.10
N VAL A 54 2.78 1.93 -3.83
CA VAL A 54 2.12 0.71 -3.33
C VAL A 54 0.83 0.98 -2.55
N ALA A 55 0.58 2.22 -2.15
CA ALA A 55 -0.72 2.66 -1.63
C ALA A 55 -1.06 4.08 -2.13
N VAL A 56 -2.30 4.27 -2.56
CA VAL A 56 -2.82 5.56 -3.05
C VAL A 56 -4.24 5.80 -2.59
N ARG A 57 -4.63 7.08 -2.56
CA ARG A 57 -5.99 7.53 -2.30
C ARG A 57 -6.42 8.55 -3.35
N GLN A 58 -7.68 8.50 -3.76
CA GLN A 58 -8.32 9.55 -4.57
C GLN A 58 -9.76 9.72 -4.12
N GLY A 59 -10.07 10.85 -3.46
CA GLY A 59 -11.38 11.07 -2.85
C GLY A 59 -11.71 9.99 -1.81
N ASN A 60 -12.80 9.24 -2.06
CA ASN A 60 -13.28 8.12 -1.25
C ASN A 60 -12.75 6.75 -1.71
N MET A 61 -11.81 6.70 -2.66
CA MET A 61 -11.18 5.46 -3.13
C MET A 61 -9.82 5.27 -2.47
N LEU A 62 -9.57 4.06 -1.94
CA LEU A 62 -8.30 3.61 -1.42
C LEU A 62 -7.84 2.39 -2.23
N ALA A 63 -6.58 2.37 -2.67
CA ALA A 63 -6.02 1.23 -3.40
C ALA A 63 -4.63 0.87 -2.87
N THR A 64 -4.39 -0.43 -2.68
CA THR A 64 -3.12 -1.01 -2.22
C THR A 64 -2.63 -2.07 -3.19
N SER A 65 -1.32 -2.23 -3.30
CA SER A 65 -0.68 -3.33 -4.05
C SER A 65 -0.33 -4.53 -3.16
N PHE A 66 -0.64 -4.45 -1.86
CA PHE A 66 -0.42 -5.48 -0.86
C PHE A 66 -1.75 -5.87 -0.20
N HIS A 67 -1.69 -6.96 0.57
CA HIS A 67 -2.82 -7.58 1.25
C HIS A 67 -2.82 -7.25 2.75
N PRO A 68 -3.41 -6.12 3.19
CA PRO A 68 -3.49 -5.79 4.62
C PRO A 68 -4.27 -6.85 5.42
N GLU A 69 -5.22 -7.54 4.79
CA GLU A 69 -6.08 -8.58 5.37
C GLU A 69 -5.33 -9.85 5.77
N LEU A 70 -4.11 -10.06 5.26
CA LEU A 70 -3.26 -11.20 5.63
C LEU A 70 -2.43 -10.92 6.89
N THR A 71 -2.68 -9.80 7.56
CA THR A 71 -2.05 -9.42 8.82
C THR A 71 -3.13 -9.14 9.87
N PRO A 72 -2.82 -9.27 11.18
CA PRO A 72 -3.76 -8.90 12.23
C PRO A 72 -3.90 -7.37 12.42
N ASP A 73 -3.15 -6.55 11.67
CA ASP A 73 -3.16 -5.09 11.82
C ASP A 73 -4.38 -4.48 11.10
N LEU A 74 -5.34 -4.02 11.90
CA LEU A 74 -6.59 -3.45 11.41
C LEU A 74 -6.50 -1.95 11.10
N ARG A 75 -5.36 -1.29 11.34
CA ARG A 75 -5.25 0.18 11.22
C ARG A 75 -5.59 0.66 9.81
N LEU A 76 -5.19 -0.06 8.75
CA LEU A 76 -5.52 0.36 7.38
C LEU A 76 -7.01 0.17 7.05
N HIS A 77 -7.64 -0.85 7.63
CA HIS A 77 -9.09 -1.03 7.52
C HIS A 77 -9.84 0.08 8.27
N GLN A 78 -9.36 0.45 9.46
CA GLN A 78 -9.91 1.58 10.22
C GLN A 78 -9.74 2.89 9.45
N TYR A 79 -8.56 3.14 8.88
CA TYR A 79 -8.31 4.30 8.01
C TYR A 79 -9.32 4.38 6.86
N PHE A 80 -9.63 3.26 6.21
CA PHE A 80 -10.65 3.21 5.15
C PHE A 80 -12.05 3.57 5.66
N LEU A 81 -12.45 3.09 6.84
CA LEU A 81 -13.74 3.45 7.44
C LEU A 81 -13.81 4.93 7.81
N ASP A 82 -12.72 5.49 8.34
CA ASP A 82 -12.63 6.90 8.72
C ASP A 82 -12.69 7.83 7.50
N MET A 83 -12.35 7.35 6.30
CA MET A 83 -12.52 8.10 5.04
C MET A 83 -13.99 8.33 4.65
N LEU A 84 -14.93 7.57 5.22
CA LEU A 84 -16.37 7.65 4.91
C LEU A 84 -17.14 8.59 5.84
N ALA A 85 -16.52 9.04 6.94
CA ALA A 85 -17.08 9.98 7.90
C ALA A 85 -16.91 11.43 7.41
#